data_AF-A0A151N0T7-F1
#
_entry.id   AF-A0A151N0T7-F1
#
_cell.length_a   1.000
_cell.length_b   1.000
_cell.length_c   1.000
_cell.angle_alpha   90.00
_cell.angle_beta   90.00
_cell.angle_gamma   90.00
#
_symmetry.space_group_name_H-M   'P 1'
#
loop_
_entity.id
_entity.type
_entity.pdbx_description
1 polymer ?
#
loop_
_entity_poly.entity_id
_entity_poly.type
_entity_poly.pdbx_seq_one_letter_code
_entity_poly.pdbx_strand_id
1 'polypeptide(L)' 'MLAGTWFLLQTELNTSWKSVAEQSLFESQELLHKCGNVQSCPPNHFAFKIVGGTRKGVQPFMCFDDVM' A
#
# COMPACT_ATOMS: atom_id res chain seq x y z
N MET A 1 8.13 12.68 39.09
CA MET A 1 6.77 12.39 38.58
C MET A 1 6.58 12.74 37.09
N LEU A 2 7.65 13.04 36.33
CA LEU A 2 7.57 13.39 34.89
C LEU A 2 7.90 12.23 33.94
N ALA A 3 8.55 11.17 34.44
CA ALA A 3 8.91 10.00 33.63
C ALA A 3 7.71 9.09 33.33
N GLY A 4 6.76 8.98 34.25
CA GLY A 4 5.57 8.14 34.07
C GLY A 4 4.64 8.67 32.97
N THR A 5 4.41 9.98 32.93
CA THR A 5 3.58 10.61 31.89
C THR A 5 4.21 10.53 30.50
N TRP A 6 5.54 10.62 30.40
CA TRP A 6 6.26 10.45 29.13
C TRP A 6 6.19 9.02 28.60
N PHE A 7 6.33 8.04 29.50
CA PHE A 7 6.25 6.62 29.14
C PHE A 7 4.86 6.24 28.61
N LEU A 8 3.81 6.73 29.27
CA LEU A 8 2.42 6.50 28.85
C LEU A 8 2.12 7.15 27.48
N LEU A 9 2.57 8.39 27.26
CA LEU A 9 2.40 9.08 25.97
C LEU A 9 3.12 8.35 24.83
N GLN A 10 4.30 7.80 25.09
CA GLN A 10 5.06 6.99 24.13
C GLN A 10 4.34 5.70 23.73
N THR A 11 3.72 5.00 24.69
CA THR A 11 2.96 3.78 24.40
C THR A 11 1.72 4.05 23.57
N GLU A 12 0.96 5.12 23.86
CA GLU A 12 -0.25 5.48 23.10
C GLU A 12 0.06 5.94 21.67
N LEU A 13 1.15 6.69 21.50
CA LEU A 13 1.61 7.04 20.17
C LEU A 13 2.05 5.78 19.40
N ASN A 14 2.80 4.86 20.02
CA ASN A 14 3.27 3.67 19.33
C ASN A 14 2.13 2.71 18.93
N THR A 15 1.13 2.51 19.78
CA THR A 15 -0.05 1.68 19.44
C THR A 15 -0.90 2.32 18.35
N SER A 16 -1.11 3.64 18.41
CA SER A 16 -1.83 4.42 17.40
C SER A 16 -1.14 4.40 16.03
N TRP A 17 0.20 4.51 16.00
CA TRP A 17 0.95 4.46 14.75
C TRP A 17 0.95 3.05 14.14
N LYS A 18 0.97 2.00 14.97
CA LYS A 18 0.84 0.61 14.50
C LYS A 18 -0.52 0.33 13.90
N SER A 19 -1.61 0.76 14.55
CA SER A 19 -2.96 0.53 14.03
C SER A 19 -3.22 1.29 12.73
N VAL A 20 -2.70 2.52 12.59
CA VAL A 20 -2.79 3.28 11.32
C VAL A 20 -1.97 2.62 10.20
N ALA A 21 -0.77 2.12 10.51
CA ALA A 21 0.05 1.39 9.54
C ALA A 21 -0.65 0.12 9.04
N GLU A 22 -1.25 -0.67 9.95
CA GLU A 22 -2.00 -1.87 9.61
C GLU A 22 -3.26 -1.56 8.79
N GLN A 23 -3.99 -0.49 9.13
CA GLN A 23 -5.16 -0.04 8.37
C GLN A 23 -4.80 0.42 6.94
N SER A 24 -3.71 1.18 6.77
CA SER A 24 -3.26 1.62 5.44
C SER A 24 -2.84 0.47 4.51
N LEU A 25 -2.31 -0.62 5.07
CA LEU A 25 -1.94 -1.83 4.35
C LEU A 25 -3.17 -2.64 3.93
N PHE A 26 -4.18 -2.70 4.79
CA PHE A 26 -5.43 -3.42 4.52
C PHE A 26 -6.33 -2.67 3.53
N GLU A 27 -6.43 -1.34 3.64
CA GLU A 27 -7.18 -0.49 2.71
C GLU A 27 -6.54 -0.48 1.30
N SER A 28 -5.22 -0.68 1.21
CA SER A 28 -4.55 -0.92 -0.08
C SER A 28 -4.88 -2.29 -0.70
N GLN A 29 -5.31 -3.28 0.09
CA GLN A 29 -5.66 -4.60 -0.43
C GLN A 29 -7.13 -4.70 -0.86
N GLU A 30 -8.03 -3.90 -0.29
CA GLU A 30 -9.47 -4.13 -0.43
C GLU A 30 -10.14 -3.52 -1.69
N LEU A 31 -9.45 -2.68 -2.49
CA LEU A 31 -10.06 -2.05 -3.68
C LEU A 31 -9.11 -1.89 -4.88
N LEU A 32 -8.09 -2.75 -5.02
CA LEU A 32 -7.26 -2.72 -6.23
C LEU A 32 -8.02 -3.32 -7.41
N HIS A 33 -8.38 -2.47 -8.37
CA HIS A 33 -8.81 -2.92 -9.70
C HIS A 33 -7.66 -3.68 -10.38
N LYS A 34 -7.97 -4.51 -11.39
CA LYS A 34 -6.99 -5.33 -12.11
C LYS A 34 -5.66 -4.61 -12.37
N CYS A 35 -4.54 -5.28 -12.13
CA CYS A 35 -3.17 -4.76 -12.16
C CYS A 35 -2.88 -3.59 -11.19
N GLY A 36 -3.74 -3.37 -10.20
CA GLY A 36 -3.66 -2.24 -9.27
C GLY A 36 -3.95 -0.89 -9.92
N ASN A 37 -4.91 -0.85 -10.86
CA ASN A 37 -5.38 0.37 -11.48
C ASN A 37 -6.25 1.19 -10.51
N VAL A 38 -6.27 2.52 -10.70
CA VAL A 38 -7.08 3.45 -9.89
C VAL A 38 -8.58 3.29 -10.16
N GLN A 39 -8.94 2.78 -11.34
CA GLN A 39 -10.32 2.57 -11.77
C GLN A 39 -10.47 1.23 -12.50
N SER A 40 -11.66 0.66 -12.47
CA SER A 40 -12.00 -0.52 -13.27
C SER A 40 -11.94 -0.23 -14.76
N CYS A 41 -11.54 -1.24 -15.54
CA CYS A 41 -11.64 -1.21 -16.98
C CYS A 41 -13.11 -1.31 -17.42
N PRO A 42 -13.51 -0.61 -18.50
CA PRO A 42 -14.81 -0.83 -19.15
C PRO A 42 -14.94 -2.28 -19.66
N PRO A 43 -16.16 -2.75 -19.98
CA PRO A 43 -16.33 -4.05 -20.62
C PRO A 43 -15.53 -4.15 -21.93
N ASN A 44 -15.08 -5.36 -22.26
CA ASN A 44 -14.26 -5.68 -23.44
C ASN A 44 -12.90 -4.95 -23.51
N HIS A 45 -12.33 -4.54 -22.37
CA HIS A 45 -10.98 -3.98 -22.28
C HIS A 45 -10.13 -4.81 -21.32
N PHE A 46 -8.83 -4.89 -21.61
CA PHE A 46 -7.85 -5.52 -20.72
C PHE A 46 -7.17 -4.47 -19.84
N ALA A 47 -6.90 -4.82 -18.60
CA ALA A 47 -6.08 -4.02 -17.71
C ALA A 47 -4.60 -4.31 -17.98
N PHE A 48 -3.76 -3.26 -17.97
CA PHE A 48 -2.31 -3.43 -17.99
C PHE A 48 -1.63 -2.36 -17.15
N LYS A 49 -0.47 -2.69 -16.58
CA LYS A 49 0.41 -1.76 -15.89
C LYS A 49 1.86 -2.08 -16.23
N ILE A 50 2.60 -1.08 -16.64
CA ILE A 50 4.03 -1.20 -16.97
C ILE A 50 4.78 -0.29 -16.04
N VAL A 51 5.69 -0.85 -15.26
CA VAL A 51 6.58 -0.08 -14.38
C VAL A 51 8.00 -0.24 -14.89
N GLY A 52 8.56 0.88 -15.37
CA GLY A 52 9.96 0.94 -15.78
C GLY A 52 10.91 0.83 -14.59
N GLY A 53 12.13 0.38 -14.83
CA GLY A 53 13.18 0.37 -13.81
C GLY A 53 13.61 1.79 -13.46
N THR A 54 13.61 2.12 -12.17
CA THR A 54 14.08 3.42 -11.66
C THR A 54 15.36 3.24 -10.86
N ARG A 55 16.46 3.89 -11.29
CA ARG A 55 17.82 3.74 -10.74
C ARG A 55 18.25 2.27 -10.54
N LYS A 56 19.47 2.04 -10.08
CA LYS A 56 19.98 0.68 -9.83
C LYS A 56 19.18 0.04 -8.68
N GLY A 57 18.64 -1.15 -8.92
CA GLY A 57 18.01 -2.00 -7.89
C GLY A 57 16.50 -2.15 -8.00
N VAL A 58 15.81 -1.39 -8.86
CA VAL A 58 14.38 -1.59 -9.11
C VAL A 58 14.20 -2.41 -10.39
N GLN A 59 13.65 -3.61 -10.24
CA GLN A 59 13.31 -4.46 -11.38
C GLN A 59 12.07 -3.90 -12.09
N PRO A 60 12.11 -3.68 -13.42
CA PRO A 60 10.90 -3.40 -14.16
C PRO A 60 9.93 -4.58 -14.06
N PHE A 61 8.64 -4.30 -14.02
CA PHE A 61 7.60 -5.33 -14.11
C PHE A 61 6.48 -4.90 -15.04
N MET A 62 5.79 -5.89 -15.59
CA MET A 62 4.58 -5.70 -16.37
C MET A 62 3.47 -6.53 -15.75
N CYS A 63 2.25 -6.02 -15.76
CA CYS A 63 1.06 -6.78 -15.43
C CYS A 63 0.09 -6.68 -16.60
N PHE A 64 -0.49 -7.81 -17.00
CA PHE A 64 -1.54 -7.90 -18.02
C PHE A 64 -2.69 -8.75 -17.50
N ASP A 65 -3.86 -8.15 -17.33
CA ASP A 65 -5.08 -8.79 -16.85
C ASP A 65 -4.87 -9.66 -15.59
N ASP A 66 -4.20 -9.08 -14.57
CA ASP A 66 -3.78 -9.71 -13.30
C ASP A 66 -2.72 -10.82 -13.41
N VAL A 67 -2.12 -10.99 -14.58
CA VAL A 67 -0.93 -11.82 -14.77
C VAL A 67 0.33 -10.95 -14.66
N MET A 68 1.19 -11.26 -13.69
CA MET A 68 2.48 -10.60 -13.43
C MET A 68 3.64 -11.18 -14.26
#